data_AF-A0A4Y1S010-F1
#
_entry.id   AF-A0A4Y1S010-F1
#
_cell.length_a   1.000
_cell.length_b   1.000
_cell.length_c   1.000
_cell.angle_alpha   90.00
_cell.angle_beta   90.00
_cell.angle_gamma   90.00
#
_symmetry.space_group_name_H-M   'P 1'
#
loop_
_entity.id
_entity.type
_entity.pdbx_description
1 polymer ?
#
loop_
_entity_poly.entity_id
_entity_poly.type
_entity_poly.pdbx_seq_one_letter_code
_entity_poly.pdbx_strand_id
1 'polypeptide(L)'
;MAVPEVDKKMLGELEAMGFPRPRATRALHYSGNASLGAAIDWIIDHENDADIDEMPLVIVDVSIGSPEPFYFTEAMKIKAQELRDQARKKKEEEEKKLEREREKGRIQSGKQLIEAKRSLEENERKRNIEFRKAEKEEEKRARERIRWKLKHDKLERRVNVGLPPEQLVAEERTPAVRIEQNPFPVRSVAKSERMRECLRSLRRNHKDDDAKVRQAFQTLLIYVGNVARNPNEEKFRKIRLSNPLFLDRVGSLIGGIEFLELCGFETTEGGEFLYLPHNKVDMATLNSAASELKSALTNPFFGLL
;
A
#
# COMPACT_ATOMS: atom_id res chain seq x y z
N MET A 1 27.94 -46.76 -30.73
CA MET A 1 28.24 -45.48 -30.05
C MET A 1 29.71 -45.19 -30.31
N ALA A 2 30.03 -44.15 -31.07
CA ALA A 2 31.42 -43.79 -31.33
C ALA A 2 31.74 -42.45 -30.67
N VAL A 3 32.98 -42.32 -30.24
CA VAL A 3 33.52 -41.08 -29.69
C VAL A 3 33.57 -40.04 -30.83
N PRO A 4 33.15 -38.78 -30.61
CA PRO A 4 33.24 -37.75 -31.63
C PRO A 4 34.66 -37.60 -32.17
N GLU A 5 34.79 -37.41 -33.48
CA GLU A 5 36.07 -37.23 -34.15
C GLU A 5 36.60 -35.82 -33.87
N VAL A 6 37.55 -35.73 -32.96
CA VAL A 6 38.22 -34.48 -32.53
C VAL A 6 39.71 -34.52 -32.90
N ASP A 7 40.31 -33.34 -33.10
CA ASP A 7 41.74 -33.26 -33.41
C ASP A 7 42.59 -33.79 -32.24
N LYS A 8 43.33 -34.88 -32.50
CA LYS A 8 44.15 -35.58 -31.52
C LYS A 8 45.28 -34.70 -30.96
N LYS A 9 45.76 -33.72 -31.72
CA LYS A 9 46.82 -32.82 -31.28
C LYS A 9 46.28 -31.81 -30.25
N MET A 10 45.15 -31.18 -30.56
CA MET A 10 44.49 -30.23 -29.64
C MET A 10 43.95 -30.95 -28.40
N LEU A 11 43.48 -32.19 -28.54
CA LEU A 11 43.07 -33.02 -27.41
C LEU A 11 44.25 -33.29 -26.45
N GLY A 12 45.43 -33.64 -26.99
CA GLY A 12 46.63 -33.85 -26.19
C GLY A 12 47.13 -32.59 -25.48
N GLU A 13 46.98 -31.41 -26.10
CA GLU A 13 47.31 -30.12 -25.48
C GLU A 13 46.34 -29.78 -24.33
N LEU A 14 45.04 -30.05 -24.47
CA LEU A 14 44.05 -29.88 -23.39
C LEU A 14 44.27 -30.88 -22.24
N GLU A 15 44.62 -32.12 -22.55
CA GLU A 15 45.01 -33.12 -21.54
C GLU A 15 46.28 -32.69 -20.79
N ALA A 16 47.27 -32.11 -21.50
CA ALA A 16 48.49 -31.57 -20.89
C ALA A 16 48.24 -30.36 -19.99
N MET A 17 47.19 -29.58 -20.26
CA MET A 17 46.73 -28.48 -19.39
C MET A 17 45.92 -28.96 -18.17
N GLY A 18 45.65 -30.27 -18.07
CA GLY A 18 44.98 -30.89 -16.94
C GLY A 18 43.46 -31.02 -17.08
N PHE A 19 42.90 -30.77 -18.26
CA PHE A 19 41.47 -31.00 -18.50
C PHE A 19 41.19 -32.50 -18.71
N PRO A 20 40.16 -33.08 -18.07
CA PRO A 20 39.75 -34.45 -18.31
C PRO A 20 39.43 -34.70 -19.79
N ARG A 21 39.84 -35.86 -20.31
CA ARG A 21 39.60 -36.27 -21.70
C ARG A 21 38.15 -36.13 -22.18
N PRO A 22 37.11 -36.48 -21.38
CA PRO A 22 35.71 -36.28 -21.77
C PRO A 22 35.36 -34.80 -21.99
N ARG A 23 35.79 -33.94 -21.06
CA ARG A 23 35.60 -32.48 -21.11
C ARG A 23 36.31 -31.85 -22.31
N ALA A 24 37.55 -32.24 -22.54
CA ALA A 24 38.33 -31.76 -23.69
C ALA A 24 37.70 -32.21 -25.03
N THR A 25 37.21 -33.45 -25.11
CA THR A 25 36.52 -33.98 -26.29
C THR A 25 35.21 -33.23 -26.55
N ARG A 26 34.43 -32.93 -25.50
CA ARG A 26 33.18 -32.17 -25.58
C ARG A 26 33.43 -30.74 -26.04
N ALA A 27 34.42 -30.08 -25.46
CA ALA A 27 34.83 -28.74 -25.84
C ALA A 27 35.29 -28.64 -27.29
N LEU A 28 36.11 -29.59 -27.75
CA LEU A 28 36.54 -29.64 -29.16
C LEU A 28 35.39 -29.92 -30.12
N HIS A 29 34.44 -30.75 -29.72
CA HIS A 29 33.25 -31.03 -30.51
C HIS A 29 32.34 -29.80 -30.67
N TYR A 30 32.02 -29.10 -29.57
CA TYR A 30 31.14 -27.92 -29.62
C TYR A 30 31.82 -26.65 -30.13
N SER A 31 33.13 -26.51 -29.95
CA SER A 31 33.93 -25.44 -30.58
C SER A 31 34.22 -25.72 -32.07
N GLY A 32 33.81 -26.87 -32.60
CA GLY A 32 33.98 -27.24 -34.00
C GLY A 32 35.44 -27.44 -34.43
N ASN A 33 36.33 -27.83 -33.52
CA ASN A 33 37.79 -27.92 -33.74
C ASN A 33 38.42 -26.63 -34.30
N ALA A 34 37.88 -25.45 -33.98
CA ALA A 34 38.33 -24.19 -34.59
C ALA A 34 39.71 -23.72 -34.10
N SER A 35 40.00 -23.83 -32.80
CA SER A 35 41.31 -23.54 -32.19
C SER A 35 41.36 -24.04 -30.74
N LEU A 36 42.56 -24.17 -30.18
CA LEU A 36 42.75 -24.51 -28.76
C LEU A 36 42.07 -23.50 -27.83
N GLY A 37 42.21 -22.20 -28.12
CA GLY A 37 41.60 -21.13 -27.33
C GLY A 37 40.08 -21.20 -27.30
N ALA A 38 39.44 -21.45 -28.45
CA ALA A 38 37.99 -21.60 -28.52
C ALA A 38 37.46 -22.80 -27.71
N ALA A 39 38.25 -23.88 -27.61
CA ALA A 39 37.91 -25.01 -26.75
C ALA A 39 38.04 -24.65 -25.26
N ILE A 40 39.07 -23.88 -24.88
CA ILE A 40 39.23 -23.40 -23.50
C ILE A 40 38.09 -22.45 -23.12
N ASP A 41 37.75 -21.49 -23.99
CA ASP A 41 36.66 -20.54 -23.76
C ASP A 41 35.32 -21.29 -23.55
N TRP A 42 35.06 -22.32 -24.36
CA TRP A 42 33.88 -23.16 -24.18
C TRP A 42 33.88 -23.91 -22.84
N ILE A 43 35.03 -24.42 -22.39
CA ILE A 43 35.17 -25.09 -21.07
C ILE A 43 34.86 -24.11 -19.94
N ILE A 44 35.34 -22.87 -20.04
CA ILE A 44 35.12 -21.82 -19.03
C ILE A 44 33.63 -21.48 -18.97
N ASP A 45 32.98 -21.28 -20.11
CA ASP A 45 31.56 -20.92 -20.19
C ASP A 45 30.62 -22.01 -19.63
N HIS A 46 31.06 -23.27 -19.63
CA HIS A 46 30.27 -24.43 -19.23
C HIS A 46 30.83 -25.15 -17.99
N GLU A 47 31.79 -24.54 -17.27
CA GLU A 47 32.51 -25.20 -16.16
C GLU A 47 31.63 -25.66 -14.99
N ASN A 48 30.45 -25.06 -14.85
CA ASN A 48 29.48 -25.31 -13.79
C ASN A 48 28.39 -26.33 -14.17
N ASP A 49 28.42 -26.86 -15.39
CA ASP A 49 27.46 -27.86 -15.85
C ASP A 49 27.78 -29.22 -15.22
N ALA A 50 26.79 -29.83 -14.54
CA ALA A 50 26.98 -31.10 -13.83
C ALA A 50 27.34 -32.28 -14.76
N ASP A 51 27.10 -32.13 -16.06
CA ASP A 51 27.36 -33.12 -17.11
C ASP A 51 28.61 -32.79 -17.95
N ILE A 52 29.41 -31.79 -17.57
CA ILE A 52 30.58 -31.37 -18.37
C ILE A 52 31.63 -32.49 -18.55
N ASP A 53 31.74 -33.40 -17.58
CA ASP A 53 32.65 -34.55 -17.62
C ASP A 53 32.02 -35.82 -18.20
N GLU A 54 30.75 -35.77 -18.63
CA GLU A 54 30.11 -36.86 -19.34
C GLU A 54 30.55 -36.87 -20.81
N MET A 55 30.98 -38.05 -21.29
CA MET A 55 31.39 -38.24 -22.68
C MET A 55 30.20 -37.97 -23.61
N PRO A 56 30.28 -36.99 -24.52
CA PRO A 56 29.18 -36.68 -25.42
C PRO A 56 28.90 -37.88 -26.34
N LEU A 57 27.68 -38.41 -26.23
CA LEU A 57 27.20 -39.49 -27.08
C LEU A 57 26.70 -38.90 -28.39
N VAL A 58 27.54 -38.90 -29.42
CA VAL A 58 27.10 -38.55 -30.77
C VAL A 58 26.47 -39.79 -31.41
N ILE A 59 25.25 -39.62 -31.91
CA ILE A 59 24.62 -40.59 -32.81
C ILE A 59 25.48 -40.56 -34.07
N VAL A 60 26.31 -41.59 -34.25
CA VAL A 60 27.01 -41.81 -35.51
C VAL A 60 25.94 -41.86 -36.59
N ASP A 61 26.01 -40.95 -37.57
CA ASP A 61 25.45 -41.20 -38.89
C ASP A 61 26.19 -42.42 -39.42
N VAL A 62 25.71 -43.61 -39.03
CA VAL A 62 25.97 -44.81 -39.77
C VAL A 62 25.40 -44.47 -41.14
N SER A 63 26.27 -44.30 -42.13
CA SER A 63 25.93 -44.45 -43.53
C SER A 63 25.44 -45.88 -43.73
N ILE A 64 24.25 -46.17 -43.21
CA ILE A 64 23.41 -47.28 -43.62
C ILE A 64 23.11 -46.93 -45.06
N GLY A 65 23.71 -47.70 -45.98
CA GLY A 65 23.47 -47.56 -47.40
C GLY A 65 21.98 -47.34 -47.63
N SER A 66 21.68 -46.20 -48.24
CA SER A 66 20.42 -45.85 -48.89
C SER A 66 19.28 -46.83 -48.56
N PRO A 67 18.39 -46.55 -47.59
CA PRO A 67 17.06 -47.10 -47.74
C PRO A 67 16.56 -46.53 -49.07
N GLU A 68 16.13 -47.39 -49.99
CA GLU A 68 15.48 -47.00 -51.23
C GLU A 68 14.62 -45.76 -51.00
N PRO A 69 14.61 -44.77 -51.93
CA PRO A 69 13.80 -43.57 -51.74
C PRO A 69 12.37 -44.04 -51.51
N PHE A 70 11.90 -43.94 -50.25
CA PHE A 70 10.52 -44.20 -49.93
C PHE A 70 9.72 -43.30 -50.87
N TYR A 71 9.01 -43.93 -51.80
CA TYR A 71 8.14 -43.27 -52.76
C TYR A 71 7.05 -42.64 -51.92
N PHE A 72 7.33 -41.42 -51.53
CA PHE A 72 6.41 -40.58 -50.86
C PHE A 72 5.24 -40.41 -51.84
N THR A 73 4.11 -41.02 -51.53
CA THR A 73 2.92 -40.97 -52.40
C THR A 73 2.47 -39.51 -52.50
N GLU A 74 2.04 -39.07 -53.68
CA GLU A 74 1.52 -37.70 -53.86
C GLU A 74 0.47 -37.34 -52.81
N ALA A 75 -0.33 -38.33 -52.38
CA ALA A 75 -1.30 -38.20 -51.31
C ALA A 75 -0.70 -37.74 -49.96
N MET A 76 0.48 -38.23 -49.56
CA MET A 76 1.13 -37.74 -48.34
C MET A 76 1.61 -36.29 -48.49
N LYS A 77 1.90 -35.80 -49.71
CA LYS A 77 2.56 -34.48 -50.02
C LYS A 77 1.49 -33.45 -49.89
N ILE A 78 0.38 -33.74 -50.56
CA ILE A 78 -0.85 -33.01 -50.46
C ILE A 78 -1.28 -32.91 -48.99
N LYS A 79 -1.30 -34.01 -48.23
CA LYS A 79 -1.70 -33.98 -46.82
C LYS A 79 -0.73 -33.21 -45.91
N ALA A 80 0.59 -33.33 -46.14
CA ALA A 80 1.60 -32.57 -45.41
C ALA A 80 1.56 -31.07 -45.74
N GLN A 81 1.32 -30.72 -47.00
CA GLN A 81 1.19 -29.35 -47.48
C GLN A 81 -0.12 -28.71 -46.97
N GLU A 82 -1.21 -29.47 -46.94
CA GLU A 82 -2.49 -29.06 -46.36
C GLU A 82 -2.38 -28.80 -44.85
N LEU A 83 -1.69 -29.67 -44.09
CA LEU A 83 -1.43 -29.43 -42.65
C LEU A 83 -0.58 -28.17 -42.43
N ARG A 84 0.40 -27.89 -43.29
CA ARG A 84 1.21 -26.67 -43.23
C ARG A 84 0.40 -25.42 -43.55
N ASP A 85 -0.48 -25.49 -44.55
CA ASP A 85 -1.38 -24.38 -44.90
C ASP A 85 -2.45 -24.14 -43.82
N GLN A 86 -2.96 -25.20 -43.19
CA GLN A 86 -3.84 -25.09 -42.03
C GLN A 86 -3.12 -24.46 -40.83
N ALA A 87 -1.86 -24.83 -40.58
CA ALA A 87 -1.06 -24.21 -39.52
C ALA A 87 -0.78 -22.73 -39.80
N ARG A 88 -0.47 -22.36 -41.06
CA ARG A 88 -0.28 -20.96 -41.46
C ARG A 88 -1.57 -20.15 -41.29
N LYS A 89 -2.72 -20.68 -41.72
CA LYS A 89 -4.03 -20.03 -41.54
C LYS A 89 -4.38 -19.85 -40.05
N LYS A 90 -4.16 -20.87 -39.21
CA LYS A 90 -4.39 -20.78 -37.76
C LYS A 90 -3.51 -19.70 -37.12
N LYS A 91 -2.22 -19.67 -37.46
CA LYS A 91 -1.29 -18.66 -36.96
C LYS A 91 -1.70 -17.24 -37.39
N GLU A 92 -2.13 -17.07 -38.64
CA GLU A 92 -2.60 -15.78 -39.15
C GLU A 92 -3.91 -15.33 -38.47
N GLU A 93 -4.83 -16.26 -38.17
CA GLU A 93 -6.05 -15.97 -37.41
C GLU A 93 -5.77 -15.61 -35.94
N GLU A 94 -4.84 -16.31 -35.30
CA GLU A 94 -4.39 -15.99 -33.94
C GLU A 94 -3.69 -14.63 -33.87
N GLU A 95 -2.84 -14.31 -34.84
CA GLU A 95 -2.17 -13.02 -34.93
C GLU A 95 -3.18 -11.88 -35.13
N LYS A 96 -4.16 -12.05 -36.02
CA LYS A 96 -5.29 -11.10 -36.20
C LYS A 96 -6.14 -10.96 -34.93
N LYS A 97 -6.33 -12.02 -34.14
CA LYS A 97 -7.03 -11.93 -32.86
C LYS A 97 -6.22 -11.15 -31.83
N LEU A 98 -4.92 -11.44 -31.72
CA LEU A 98 -4.01 -10.75 -30.81
C LEU A 98 -3.89 -9.26 -31.15
N GLU A 99 -3.91 -8.91 -32.44
CA GLU A 99 -3.92 -7.52 -32.88
C GLU A 99 -5.21 -6.80 -32.50
N ARG A 100 -6.38 -7.44 -32.69
CA ARG A 100 -7.67 -6.90 -32.20
C ARG A 100 -7.71 -6.75 -30.68
N GLU A 101 -7.08 -7.65 -29.93
CA GLU A 101 -6.99 -7.54 -28.47
C GLU A 101 -6.08 -6.40 -28.04
N ARG A 102 -4.94 -6.20 -28.71
CA ARG A 102 -4.05 -5.04 -28.49
C ARG A 102 -4.77 -3.72 -28.77
N GLU A 103 -5.49 -3.63 -29.90
CA GLU A 103 -6.26 -2.42 -30.25
C GLU A 103 -7.39 -2.16 -29.23
N LYS A 104 -8.11 -3.22 -28.81
CA LYS A 104 -9.12 -3.11 -27.74
C LYS A 104 -8.51 -2.65 -26.42
N GLY A 105 -7.33 -3.13 -26.06
CA GLY A 105 -6.62 -2.73 -24.84
C GLY A 105 -6.28 -1.24 -24.82
N ARG A 106 -5.86 -0.68 -25.96
CA ARG A 106 -5.61 0.76 -26.10
C ARG A 106 -6.88 1.61 -25.96
N ILE A 107 -7.99 1.16 -26.52
CA ILE A 107 -9.28 1.85 -26.42
C ILE A 107 -9.83 1.76 -24.99
N GLN A 108 -9.70 0.59 -24.36
CA GLN A 108 -10.14 0.37 -22.98
C GLN A 108 -9.34 1.22 -22.00
N SER A 109 -8.01 1.30 -22.14
CA SER A 109 -7.18 2.14 -21.27
C SER A 109 -7.50 3.63 -21.44
N GLY A 110 -7.73 4.10 -22.68
CA GLY A 110 -8.20 5.45 -22.94
C GLY A 110 -9.57 5.75 -22.30
N LYS A 111 -10.51 4.82 -22.40
CA LYS A 111 -11.84 4.94 -21.77
C LYS A 111 -11.74 4.95 -20.25
N GLN A 112 -10.92 4.08 -19.66
CA GLN A 112 -10.70 4.01 -18.22
C GLN A 112 -10.07 5.29 -17.67
N LEU A 113 -9.14 5.92 -18.41
CA LEU A 113 -8.56 7.21 -18.02
C LEU A 113 -9.62 8.32 -17.98
N ILE A 114 -10.49 8.38 -18.99
CA ILE A 114 -11.57 9.38 -19.06
C ILE A 114 -12.59 9.15 -17.94
N GLU A 115 -12.95 7.89 -17.68
CA GLU A 115 -13.90 7.51 -16.63
C GLU A 115 -13.34 7.76 -15.21
N ALA A 116 -12.06 7.45 -14.99
CA ALA A 116 -11.34 7.80 -13.77
C ALA A 116 -11.31 9.32 -13.54
N LYS A 117 -11.04 10.10 -14.58
CA LYS A 117 -11.07 11.57 -14.48
C LYS A 117 -12.47 12.10 -14.12
N ARG A 118 -13.52 11.57 -14.75
CA ARG A 118 -14.91 11.98 -14.49
C ARG A 118 -15.36 11.64 -13.06
N SER A 119 -14.99 10.44 -12.58
CA SER A 119 -15.34 10.01 -11.22
C SER A 119 -14.63 10.80 -10.12
N LEU A 120 -13.38 11.24 -10.35
CA LEU A 120 -12.68 12.14 -9.44
C LEU A 120 -13.37 13.51 -9.36
N GLU A 121 -13.70 14.11 -10.50
CA GLU A 121 -14.39 15.40 -10.56
C GLU A 121 -15.79 15.35 -9.91
N GLU A 122 -16.53 14.26 -10.11
CA GLU A 122 -17.85 14.08 -9.48
C GLU A 122 -17.74 13.91 -7.95
N ASN A 123 -16.73 13.19 -7.47
CA ASN A 123 -16.44 13.07 -6.05
C ASN A 123 -16.04 14.42 -5.43
N GLU A 124 -15.25 15.25 -6.12
CA GLU A 124 -14.91 16.60 -5.67
C GLU A 124 -16.13 17.50 -5.59
N ARG A 125 -16.98 17.50 -6.63
CA ARG A 125 -18.24 18.26 -6.63
C ARG A 125 -19.16 17.83 -5.51
N LYS A 126 -19.27 16.52 -5.27
CA LYS A 126 -20.07 15.96 -4.18
C LYS A 126 -19.57 16.43 -2.81
N ARG A 127 -18.25 16.37 -2.56
CA ARG A 127 -17.64 16.90 -1.32
C ARG A 127 -17.92 18.38 -1.14
N ASN A 128 -17.83 19.18 -2.21
CA ASN A 128 -18.09 20.62 -2.15
C ASN A 128 -19.56 20.93 -1.84
N ILE A 129 -20.50 20.15 -2.41
CA ILE A 129 -21.94 20.31 -2.13
C ILE A 129 -22.24 19.90 -0.68
N GLU A 130 -21.70 18.78 -0.21
CA GLU A 130 -21.87 18.32 1.17
C GLU A 130 -21.29 19.32 2.17
N PHE A 131 -20.12 19.89 1.88
CA PHE A 131 -19.51 20.94 2.70
C PHE A 131 -20.42 22.18 2.79
N ARG A 132 -20.91 22.70 1.67
CA ARG A 132 -21.83 23.85 1.65
C ARG A 132 -23.16 23.55 2.35
N LYS A 133 -23.64 22.31 2.28
CA LYS A 133 -24.86 21.88 2.96
C LYS A 133 -24.64 21.81 4.48
N ALA A 134 -23.52 21.25 4.91
CA ALA A 134 -23.15 21.17 6.32
C ALA A 134 -22.94 22.57 6.93
N GLU A 135 -22.26 23.47 6.22
CA GLU A 135 -22.07 24.87 6.63
C GLU A 135 -23.42 25.59 6.81
N LYS A 136 -24.34 25.47 5.85
CA LYS A 136 -25.70 26.03 5.95
C LYS A 136 -26.50 25.42 7.10
N GLU A 137 -26.34 24.14 7.37
CA GLU A 137 -27.04 23.47 8.47
C GLU A 137 -26.48 23.90 9.83
N GLU A 138 -25.16 24.04 9.95
CA GLU A 138 -24.52 24.57 11.15
C GLU A 138 -24.90 26.02 11.41
N GLU A 139 -24.98 26.85 10.36
CA GLU A 139 -25.46 28.23 10.46
C GLU A 139 -26.92 28.27 10.92
N LYS A 140 -27.79 27.40 10.39
CA LYS A 140 -29.18 27.26 10.85
C LYS A 140 -29.24 26.87 12.33
N ARG A 141 -28.46 25.86 12.75
CA ARG A 141 -28.37 25.44 14.16
C ARG A 141 -27.85 26.57 15.05
N ALA A 142 -26.91 27.39 14.60
CA ALA A 142 -26.42 28.56 15.33
C ALA A 142 -27.51 29.65 15.45
N ARG A 143 -28.20 29.96 14.35
CA ARG A 143 -29.33 30.91 14.34
C ARG A 143 -30.47 30.45 15.25
N GLU A 144 -30.77 29.16 15.29
CA GLU A 144 -31.77 28.58 16.19
C GLU A 144 -31.34 28.68 17.65
N ARG A 145 -30.08 28.41 17.99
CA ARG A 145 -29.53 28.61 19.34
C ARG A 145 -29.65 30.06 19.80
N ILE A 146 -29.34 31.03 18.92
CA ILE A 146 -29.49 32.46 19.24
C ILE A 146 -30.97 32.81 19.45
N ARG A 147 -31.86 32.34 18.57
CA ARG A 147 -33.31 32.56 18.70
C ARG A 147 -33.85 31.99 20.01
N TRP A 148 -33.38 30.81 20.42
CA TRP A 148 -33.78 30.19 21.67
C TRP A 148 -33.32 31.01 22.88
N LYS A 149 -32.06 31.46 22.90
CA LYS A 149 -31.53 32.35 23.95
C LYS A 149 -32.31 33.66 24.02
N LEU A 150 -32.64 34.26 22.87
CA LEU A 150 -33.41 35.49 22.80
C LEU A 150 -34.83 35.33 23.36
N LYS A 151 -35.47 34.18 23.11
CA LYS A 151 -36.79 33.85 23.67
C LYS A 151 -36.72 33.66 25.18
N HIS A 152 -35.69 32.99 25.68
CA HIS A 152 -35.48 32.79 27.12
C HIS A 152 -35.24 34.11 27.84
N ASP A 153 -34.32 34.93 27.34
CA ASP A 153 -34.03 36.26 27.89
C ASP A 153 -35.25 37.18 27.81
N LYS A 154 -36.05 37.10 26.74
CA LYS A 154 -37.34 37.82 26.66
C LYS A 154 -38.34 37.36 27.72
N LEU A 155 -38.41 36.06 28.01
CA LEU A 155 -39.26 35.51 29.07
C LEU A 155 -38.75 35.93 30.45
N GLU A 156 -37.45 35.84 30.71
CA GLU A 156 -36.81 36.24 31.97
C GLU A 156 -36.98 37.75 32.25
N ARG A 157 -36.75 38.60 31.25
CA ARG A 157 -37.03 40.04 31.38
C ARG A 157 -38.50 40.33 31.60
N ARG A 158 -39.41 39.60 30.96
CA ARG A 158 -40.86 39.76 31.18
C ARG A 158 -41.27 39.36 32.61
N VAL A 159 -40.68 38.30 33.14
CA VAL A 159 -40.87 37.88 34.54
C VAL A 159 -40.28 38.93 35.49
N ASN A 160 -39.09 39.46 35.21
CA ASN A 160 -38.42 40.45 36.05
C ASN A 160 -39.09 41.84 36.03
N VAL A 161 -39.82 42.17 34.95
CA VAL A 161 -40.63 43.41 34.83
C VAL A 161 -42.04 43.23 35.44
N GLY A 162 -42.36 42.05 35.98
CA GLY A 162 -43.56 41.85 36.80
C GLY A 162 -44.87 41.68 36.01
N LEU A 163 -44.83 41.36 34.72
CA LEU A 163 -46.04 41.04 33.94
C LEU A 163 -46.43 39.55 34.12
N PRO A 164 -47.71 39.22 34.39
CA PRO A 164 -48.16 37.84 34.53
C PRO A 164 -47.96 37.04 33.24
N PRO A 165 -47.71 35.72 33.32
CA PRO A 165 -47.61 34.88 32.14
C PRO A 165 -49.00 34.75 31.48
N GLU A 166 -49.16 35.35 30.31
CA GLU A 166 -50.30 35.08 29.43
C GLU A 166 -50.32 33.58 29.10
N GLN A 167 -51.25 32.85 29.71
CA GLN A 167 -51.54 31.46 29.39
C GLN A 167 -52.30 31.43 28.07
N LEU A 168 -51.62 31.04 26.99
CA LEU A 168 -52.32 30.40 25.88
C LEU A 168 -52.34 28.90 26.15
N VAL A 169 -53.54 28.42 26.44
CA VAL A 169 -53.89 27.05 26.75
C VAL A 169 -53.77 26.19 25.49
N ALA A 170 -53.00 25.10 25.64
CA ALA A 170 -53.09 23.78 25.03
C ALA A 170 -53.29 23.63 23.52
N GLU A 171 -52.30 22.99 22.87
CA GLU A 171 -52.58 21.78 22.07
C GLU A 171 -51.50 20.71 22.35
N GLU A 172 -52.00 19.61 22.91
CA GLU A 172 -51.57 18.21 22.88
C GLU A 172 -50.28 17.71 23.58
N ARG A 173 -50.53 16.85 24.59
CA ARG A 173 -49.63 15.86 25.18
C ARG A 173 -49.55 14.67 24.21
N THR A 174 -48.38 14.17 23.80
CA THR A 174 -47.58 13.08 24.41
C THR A 174 -46.59 12.56 23.33
N PRO A 175 -45.55 11.77 23.67
CA PRO A 175 -45.13 11.32 24.99
C PRO A 175 -43.89 12.08 25.48
N ALA A 176 -43.66 11.93 26.78
CA ALA A 176 -42.33 12.06 27.34
C ALA A 176 -41.37 11.18 26.53
N VAL A 177 -40.68 11.77 25.55
CA VAL A 177 -39.30 11.33 25.30
C VAL A 177 -38.60 11.75 26.58
N ARG A 178 -38.50 10.77 27.49
CA ARG A 178 -37.39 10.71 28.44
C ARG A 178 -36.22 11.30 27.69
N ILE A 179 -35.64 12.37 28.23
CA ILE A 179 -34.27 12.67 27.91
C ILE A 179 -33.52 11.43 28.40
N GLU A 180 -33.50 10.37 27.57
CA GLU A 180 -32.35 9.53 27.48
C GLU A 180 -31.28 10.51 27.07
N GLN A 181 -30.66 11.07 28.10
CA GLN A 181 -29.31 11.56 28.06
C GLN A 181 -28.51 10.37 27.58
N ASN A 182 -28.52 10.13 26.27
CA ASN A 182 -27.52 9.35 25.61
C ASN A 182 -26.26 10.19 25.83
N PRO A 183 -25.36 9.78 26.74
CA PRO A 183 -24.20 10.58 27.07
C PRO A 183 -23.16 10.34 25.97
N PHE A 184 -23.34 10.98 24.82
CA PHE A 184 -22.36 11.04 23.74
C PHE A 184 -21.96 12.50 23.48
N PRO A 185 -20.68 12.81 23.25
CA PRO A 185 -19.75 13.06 24.34
C PRO A 185 -19.34 14.53 24.33
N VAL A 186 -19.93 15.35 25.20
CA VAL A 186 -19.44 16.72 25.46
C VAL A 186 -17.98 16.70 25.95
N ARG A 187 -17.55 15.58 26.55
CA ARG A 187 -16.15 15.30 26.89
C ARG A 187 -15.24 15.10 25.67
N SER A 188 -15.70 14.53 24.56
CA SER A 188 -14.81 14.26 23.40
C SER A 188 -14.45 15.55 22.68
N VAL A 189 -15.37 16.51 22.60
CA VAL A 189 -15.08 17.84 22.02
C VAL A 189 -14.05 18.58 22.87
N ALA A 190 -14.19 18.57 24.20
CA ALA A 190 -13.20 19.16 25.10
C ALA A 190 -11.82 18.47 25.04
N LYS A 191 -11.79 17.13 24.89
CA LYS A 191 -10.54 16.39 24.69
C LYS A 191 -9.88 16.71 23.34
N SER A 192 -10.67 16.80 22.27
CA SER A 192 -10.20 17.14 20.93
C SER A 192 -9.58 18.55 20.86
N GLU A 193 -10.14 19.53 21.57
CA GLU A 193 -9.52 20.86 21.68
C GLU A 193 -8.20 20.83 22.47
N ARG A 194 -8.12 20.04 23.54
CA ARG A 194 -6.87 19.87 24.29
C ARG A 194 -5.79 19.17 23.46
N MET A 195 -6.17 18.15 22.69
CA MET A 195 -5.28 17.47 21.75
C MET A 195 -4.74 18.44 20.69
N ARG A 196 -5.61 19.26 20.09
CA ARG A 196 -5.19 20.36 19.20
C ARG A 196 -4.19 21.28 19.89
N GLU A 197 -4.46 21.70 21.12
CA GLU A 197 -3.57 22.60 21.85
C GLU A 197 -2.20 21.98 22.16
N CYS A 198 -2.14 20.69 22.54
CA CYS A 198 -0.87 19.97 22.69
C CYS A 198 -0.07 19.97 21.38
N LEU A 199 -0.72 19.71 20.24
CA LEU A 199 -0.07 19.73 18.93
C LEU A 199 0.37 21.14 18.51
N ARG A 200 -0.41 22.19 18.85
CA ARG A 200 -0.03 23.59 18.62
C ARG A 200 1.18 23.98 19.47
N SER A 201 1.17 23.63 20.76
CA SER A 201 2.28 23.89 21.69
C SER A 201 3.56 23.20 21.22
N LEU A 202 3.48 21.93 20.83
CA LEU A 202 4.60 21.17 20.28
C LEU A 202 5.22 21.88 19.07
N ARG A 203 4.39 22.39 18.15
CA ARG A 203 4.89 23.12 16.98
C ARG A 203 5.41 24.53 17.32
N ARG A 204 4.80 25.24 18.27
CA ARG A 204 5.24 26.57 18.70
C ARG A 204 6.59 26.53 19.43
N ASN A 205 6.88 25.45 20.15
CA ASN A 205 8.13 25.26 20.88
C ASN A 205 9.28 24.81 19.97
N HIS A 206 8.98 24.20 18.82
CA HIS A 206 9.96 23.72 17.85
C HIS A 206 9.78 24.37 16.46
N LYS A 207 9.59 25.71 16.43
CA LYS A 207 9.37 26.49 15.19
C LYS A 207 10.51 26.37 14.19
N ASP A 208 11.74 26.22 14.68
CA ASP A 208 12.94 26.16 13.84
C ASP A 208 13.23 24.74 13.32
N ASP A 209 12.66 23.72 13.97
CA ASP A 209 12.89 22.29 13.71
C ASP A 209 11.61 21.61 13.18
N ASP A 210 11.07 22.18 12.11
CA ASP A 210 9.83 21.74 11.46
C ASP A 210 9.87 20.26 11.03
N ALA A 211 11.06 19.74 10.73
CA ALA A 211 11.31 18.31 10.45
C ALA A 211 11.11 17.43 11.69
N LYS A 212 11.58 17.85 12.87
CA LYS A 212 11.37 17.12 14.13
C LYS A 212 9.91 17.11 14.51
N VAL A 213 9.21 18.23 14.35
CA VAL A 213 7.75 18.33 14.58
C VAL A 213 6.98 17.35 13.69
N ARG A 214 7.31 17.27 12.40
CA ARG A 214 6.70 16.30 11.48
C ARG A 214 6.98 14.85 11.90
N GLN A 215 8.22 14.53 12.30
CA GLN A 215 8.57 13.20 12.78
C GLN A 215 7.85 12.83 14.08
N ALA A 216 7.64 13.80 14.97
CA ALA A 216 6.86 13.63 16.19
C ALA A 216 5.40 13.27 15.88
N PHE A 217 4.75 14.05 15.02
CA PHE A 217 3.36 13.81 14.63
C PHE A 217 3.19 12.46 13.91
N GLN A 218 4.13 12.07 13.04
CA GLN A 218 4.13 10.75 12.42
C GLN A 218 4.28 9.63 13.45
N THR A 219 5.18 9.78 14.41
CA THR A 219 5.43 8.80 15.46
C THR A 219 4.20 8.64 16.37
N LEU A 220 3.59 9.75 16.79
CA LEU A 220 2.32 9.76 17.52
C LEU A 220 1.19 9.08 16.73
N LEU A 221 1.09 9.34 15.43
CA LEU A 221 0.09 8.73 14.55
C LEU A 221 0.29 7.22 14.42
N ILE A 222 1.53 6.74 14.41
CA ILE A 222 1.81 5.29 14.39
C ILE A 222 1.31 4.65 15.69
N TYR A 223 1.60 5.22 16.86
CA TYR A 223 1.15 4.64 18.13
C TYR A 223 -0.39 4.61 18.24
N VAL A 224 -1.05 5.75 18.01
CA VAL A 224 -2.52 5.83 18.03
C VAL A 224 -3.14 4.96 16.94
N GLY A 225 -2.58 4.97 15.74
CA GLY A 225 -3.07 4.20 14.60
C GLY A 225 -2.91 2.69 14.76
N ASN A 226 -1.85 2.22 15.39
CA ASN A 226 -1.64 0.79 15.67
C ASN A 226 -2.65 0.28 16.70
N VAL A 227 -2.90 1.05 17.76
CA VAL A 227 -3.95 0.74 18.75
C VAL A 227 -5.33 0.76 18.10
N ALA A 228 -5.64 1.78 17.29
CA ALA A 228 -6.95 1.88 16.64
C ALA A 228 -7.23 0.75 15.64
N ARG A 229 -6.20 0.20 14.99
CA ARG A 229 -6.36 -0.97 14.10
C ARG A 229 -6.45 -2.28 14.87
N ASN A 230 -5.66 -2.42 15.93
CA ASN A 230 -5.51 -3.65 16.70
C ASN A 230 -5.66 -3.38 18.21
N PRO A 231 -6.89 -3.07 18.69
CA PRO A 231 -7.10 -2.64 20.08
C PRO A 231 -6.83 -3.73 21.12
N ASN A 232 -6.97 -5.00 20.72
CA ASN A 232 -6.77 -6.14 21.63
C ASN A 232 -5.30 -6.48 21.86
N GLU A 233 -4.39 -6.01 21.00
CA GLU A 233 -2.99 -6.44 21.04
C GLU A 233 -2.16 -5.61 22.02
N GLU A 234 -1.67 -6.22 23.10
CA GLU A 234 -0.94 -5.51 24.16
C GLU A 234 0.37 -4.89 23.70
N LYS A 235 1.03 -5.47 22.69
CA LYS A 235 2.30 -4.94 22.17
C LYS A 235 2.17 -3.50 21.65
N PHE A 236 0.98 -3.13 21.16
CA PHE A 236 0.69 -1.78 20.66
C PHE A 236 0.17 -0.86 21.75
N ARG A 237 -0.30 -1.42 22.87
CA ARG A 237 -0.77 -0.70 24.04
C ARG A 237 0.34 -0.39 25.05
N LYS A 238 1.57 -0.87 24.82
CA LYS A 238 2.73 -0.62 25.68
C LYS A 238 3.84 0.08 24.89
N ILE A 239 4.28 1.24 25.39
CA ILE A 239 5.36 2.04 24.82
C ILE A 239 6.47 2.15 25.87
N ARG A 240 7.72 1.91 25.47
CA ARG A 240 8.88 2.02 26.36
C ARG A 240 9.45 3.44 26.31
N LEU A 241 9.49 4.12 27.46
CA LEU A 241 9.98 5.50 27.56
C LEU A 241 11.51 5.57 27.38
N SER A 242 12.23 4.51 27.75
CA SER A 242 13.69 4.42 27.56
C SER A 242 14.12 4.19 26.11
N ASN A 243 13.19 4.06 25.15
CA ASN A 243 13.56 3.89 23.75
C ASN A 243 14.08 5.24 23.20
N PRO A 244 15.33 5.31 22.71
CA PRO A 244 15.91 6.57 22.26
C PRO A 244 15.13 7.20 21.11
N LEU A 245 14.52 6.40 20.21
CA LEU A 245 13.69 6.91 19.12
C LEU A 245 12.38 7.54 19.62
N PHE A 246 11.81 6.98 20.68
CA PHE A 246 10.63 7.55 21.30
C PHE A 246 10.98 8.84 22.04
N LEU A 247 12.06 8.82 22.82
CA LEU A 247 12.51 9.97 23.60
C LEU A 247 12.87 11.15 22.69
N ASP A 248 13.66 10.93 21.64
CA ASP A 248 14.06 11.98 20.71
C ASP A 248 12.85 12.61 19.98
N ARG A 249 11.87 11.78 19.57
CA ARG A 249 10.75 12.24 18.73
C ARG A 249 9.50 12.68 19.48
N VAL A 250 9.24 12.17 20.68
CA VAL A 250 7.97 12.41 21.39
C VAL A 250 8.21 12.68 22.87
N GLY A 251 9.10 11.91 23.51
CA GLY A 251 9.34 12.00 24.96
C GLY A 251 10.06 13.28 25.40
N SER A 252 10.91 13.86 24.56
CA SER A 252 11.62 15.12 24.81
C SER A 252 10.78 16.36 24.47
N LEU A 253 9.70 16.19 23.70
CA LEU A 253 8.91 17.29 23.19
C LEU A 253 7.76 17.62 24.15
N ILE A 254 7.67 18.90 24.51
CA ILE A 254 6.60 19.42 25.37
C ILE A 254 5.25 19.23 24.65
N GLY A 255 4.32 18.54 25.31
CA GLY A 255 3.01 18.19 24.76
C GLY A 255 2.94 16.81 24.08
N GLY A 256 4.07 16.13 23.86
CA GLY A 256 4.08 14.79 23.25
C GLY A 256 3.53 13.70 24.17
N ILE A 257 4.00 13.67 25.43
CA ILE A 257 3.51 12.73 26.45
C ILE A 257 2.08 13.07 26.86
N GLU A 258 1.78 14.36 27.09
CA GLU A 258 0.43 14.84 27.42
C GLU A 258 -0.60 14.45 26.36
N PHE A 259 -0.23 14.49 25.06
CA PHE A 259 -1.11 14.04 23.98
C PHE A 259 -1.45 12.54 24.09
N LEU A 260 -0.46 11.71 24.45
CA LEU A 260 -0.69 10.28 24.65
C LEU A 260 -1.55 10.03 25.90
N GLU A 261 -1.37 10.80 26.96
CA GLU A 261 -2.24 10.74 28.14
C GLU A 261 -3.69 11.11 27.81
N LEU A 262 -3.91 12.13 26.96
CA LEU A 262 -5.24 12.49 26.45
C LEU A 262 -5.87 11.37 25.61
N CYS A 263 -5.05 10.56 24.91
CA CYS A 263 -5.49 9.37 24.19
C CYS A 263 -5.80 8.19 25.13
N GLY A 264 -5.49 8.29 26.43
CA GLY A 264 -5.78 7.30 27.46
C GLY A 264 -4.57 6.49 27.92
N PHE A 265 -3.37 6.76 27.43
CA PHE A 265 -2.16 6.10 27.91
C PHE A 265 -1.81 6.60 29.32
N GLU A 266 -1.31 5.72 30.16
CA GLU A 266 -0.95 6.02 31.54
C GLU A 266 0.53 5.72 31.76
N THR A 267 1.21 6.61 32.48
CA THR A 267 2.56 6.35 32.97
C THR A 267 2.47 5.28 34.06
N THR A 268 3.21 4.18 33.87
CA THR A 268 3.31 3.14 34.91
C THR A 268 4.10 3.65 36.11
N GLU A 269 3.86 3.07 37.30
CA GLU A 269 4.41 3.53 38.59
C GLU A 269 5.95 3.61 38.65
N GLY A 270 6.65 2.94 37.73
CA GLY A 270 8.11 3.02 37.58
C GLY A 270 8.62 4.07 36.60
N GLY A 271 7.74 4.80 35.88
CA GLY A 271 8.13 5.79 34.88
C GLY A 271 8.87 5.22 33.66
N GLU A 272 8.90 3.89 33.49
CA GLU A 272 9.63 3.23 32.40
C GLU A 272 8.77 2.97 31.16
N PHE A 273 7.45 2.83 31.34
CA PHE A 273 6.52 2.51 30.26
C PHE A 273 5.27 3.38 30.30
N LEU A 274 4.77 3.70 29.10
CA LEU A 274 3.43 4.21 28.87
C LEU A 274 2.53 3.02 28.49
N TYR A 275 1.44 2.80 29.22
CA TYR A 275 0.52 1.67 28.99
C TYR A 275 -0.91 2.16 28.80
N LEU A 276 -1.62 1.61 27.82
CA LEU A 276 -3.03 1.87 27.59
C LEU A 276 -3.87 0.66 28.05
N PRO A 277 -4.58 0.76 29.19
CA PRO A 277 -5.46 -0.31 29.65
C PRO A 277 -6.58 -0.58 28.65
N HIS A 278 -6.93 -1.85 28.45
CA HIS A 278 -8.03 -2.26 27.56
C HIS A 278 -9.34 -1.52 27.89
N ASN A 279 -9.63 -1.32 29.18
CA ASN A 279 -10.83 -0.64 29.67
C ASN A 279 -10.87 0.86 29.34
N LYS A 280 -9.73 1.46 29.00
CA LYS A 280 -9.60 2.89 28.69
C LYS A 280 -9.43 3.16 27.19
N VAL A 281 -9.50 2.12 26.35
CA VAL A 281 -9.47 2.26 24.89
C VAL A 281 -10.79 2.87 24.42
N ASP A 282 -10.80 4.19 24.22
CA ASP A 282 -11.92 4.89 23.58
C ASP A 282 -11.63 5.09 22.09
N MET A 283 -12.26 4.27 21.26
CA MET A 283 -12.10 4.31 19.81
C MET A 283 -12.51 5.66 19.20
N ALA A 284 -13.49 6.35 19.77
CA ALA A 284 -13.88 7.68 19.29
C ALA A 284 -12.76 8.68 19.54
N THR A 285 -12.20 8.68 20.75
CA THR A 285 -11.07 9.54 21.12
C THR A 285 -9.82 9.24 20.27
N LEU A 286 -9.48 7.97 20.03
CA LEU A 286 -8.33 7.58 19.20
C LEU A 286 -8.53 7.97 17.73
N ASN A 287 -9.74 7.82 17.19
CA ASN A 287 -10.03 8.23 15.82
C ASN A 287 -10.00 9.76 15.65
N SER A 288 -10.50 10.52 16.63
CA SER A 288 -10.37 11.98 16.68
C SER A 288 -8.90 12.40 16.75
N ALA A 289 -8.11 11.81 17.65
CA ALA A 289 -6.68 12.05 17.78
C ALA A 289 -5.92 11.77 16.47
N ALA A 290 -6.20 10.64 15.81
CA ALA A 290 -5.60 10.29 14.52
C ALA A 290 -5.99 11.26 13.40
N SER A 291 -7.23 11.76 13.40
CA SER A 291 -7.69 12.77 12.44
C SER A 291 -6.96 14.11 12.63
N GLU A 292 -6.79 14.53 13.88
CA GLU A 292 -6.07 15.77 14.23
C GLU A 292 -4.59 15.69 13.85
N LEU A 293 -3.92 14.57 14.14
CA LEU A 293 -2.54 14.34 13.73
C LEU A 293 -2.38 14.36 12.20
N LYS A 294 -3.31 13.73 11.47
CA LYS A 294 -3.32 13.79 10.00
C LYS A 294 -3.55 15.20 9.48
N SER A 295 -4.47 15.95 10.10
CA SER A 295 -4.70 17.36 9.79
C SER A 295 -3.43 18.18 10.03
N ALA A 296 -2.74 17.97 11.16
CA ALA A 296 -1.49 18.65 11.48
C ALA A 296 -0.35 18.35 10.51
N LEU A 297 -0.29 17.11 9.99
CA LEU A 297 0.70 16.71 8.99
C LEU A 297 0.38 17.23 7.58
N THR A 298 -0.90 17.38 7.25
CA THR A 298 -1.36 17.77 5.90
C THR A 298 -1.47 19.29 5.77
N ASN A 299 -1.76 20.00 6.87
CA ASN A 299 -1.95 21.43 6.89
C ASN A 299 -0.66 22.16 7.30
N PRO A 300 -0.01 22.90 6.37
CA PRO A 300 1.19 23.67 6.66
C PRO A 300 0.97 24.74 7.74
N PHE A 301 -0.27 25.24 7.87
CA PHE A 301 -0.66 26.32 8.78
C PHE A 301 -1.17 25.82 10.15
N PHE A 302 -1.11 24.52 10.41
CA PHE A 302 -1.58 23.98 11.68
C PHE A 302 -0.79 24.59 12.86
N GLY A 303 -1.47 25.38 13.72
CA GLY A 303 -0.88 26.03 14.90
C GLY A 303 -0.40 27.48 14.73
N LEU A 304 -0.63 28.09 13.56
CA LEU A 304 -0.30 29.49 13.26
C LEU A 304 -1.41 30.51 13.63
N LEU A 305 -2.51 30.04 14.21
CA LEU A 305 -3.58 30.86 14.79
C LEU A 305 -3.60 30.70 16.31
#